data_AF-A0A4P9X3H9-F1
#
_entry.id   AF-A0A4P9X3H9-F1
#
_cell.length_a   1.000
_cell.length_b   1.000
_cell.length_c   1.000
_cell.angle_alpha   90.00
_cell.angle_beta   90.00
_cell.angle_gamma   90.00
#
_symmetry.space_group_name_H-M   'P 1'
#
loop_
_entity.id
_entity.type
_entity.pdbx_description
1 polymer ?
#
loop_
_entity_poly.entity_id
_entity_poly.type
_entity_poly.pdbx_seq_one_letter_code
_entity_poly.pdbx_strand_id
1 'polypeptide(L)'
;MTSLHQDPIPHTLFADPAQGEQGIQIHGWSIKTTKRPISNAAQLEADEAHVRIPFPEMYFGQNRCDLEHTSGAQISFTALNALRGVDDNPNAAQLLQVSCAQAWAKSRDQAGSAISVIRGIAKPYDWTYTTYYAGDGCVVPVRVGEFVEVGTSTSPKTYPLPFQSANPEKDRLDTELLKRRDPILFYDQLLLYEDELADHGAAISSMRLRVMPSCFLVLLSFFLRIDHVMFRIVETRYFHKFGESKLIREKTVREADYASVRQVTTLHHTQQGPHLSRDRA
;
A
#
# COMPACT_ATOMS: atom_id res chain seq x y z
N MET A 1 -31.30 -27.76 -11.13
CA MET A 1 -30.14 -26.99 -11.62
C MET A 1 -28.94 -27.43 -10.80
N THR A 2 -28.20 -28.38 -11.33
CA THR A 2 -27.07 -29.05 -10.70
C THR A 2 -25.96 -28.03 -10.43
N SER A 3 -25.63 -27.84 -9.15
CA SER A 3 -24.40 -27.19 -8.73
C SER A 3 -23.25 -27.94 -9.40
N LEU A 4 -22.59 -27.30 -10.37
CA LEU A 4 -21.31 -27.75 -10.87
C LEU A 4 -20.36 -27.69 -9.67
N HIS A 5 -20.12 -28.85 -9.06
CA HIS A 5 -19.01 -29.06 -8.15
C HIS A 5 -17.75 -28.81 -9.00
N GLN A 6 -17.22 -27.59 -8.97
CA GLN A 6 -15.91 -27.31 -9.53
C GLN A 6 -14.92 -28.09 -8.67
N ASP A 7 -14.17 -29.00 -9.29
CA ASP A 7 -13.07 -29.69 -8.61
C ASP A 7 -12.14 -28.63 -7.99
N PRO A 8 -11.65 -28.86 -6.75
CA PRO A 8 -10.77 -27.89 -6.09
C PRO A 8 -9.54 -27.65 -6.97
N ILE A 9 -9.32 -26.39 -7.33
CA ILE A 9 -8.18 -25.99 -8.15
C ILE A 9 -6.89 -26.39 -7.43
N PRO A 10 -5.94 -27.08 -8.10
CA PRO A 10 -4.68 -27.47 -7.49
C PRO A 10 -3.92 -26.24 -6.97
N HIS A 11 -3.70 -26.21 -5.66
CA HIS A 11 -2.87 -25.23 -4.97
C HIS A 11 -2.22 -25.87 -3.75
N THR A 12 -1.09 -25.32 -3.33
CA THR A 12 -0.36 -25.78 -2.15
C THR A 12 -0.16 -24.60 -1.22
N LEU A 13 -0.69 -24.68 0.01
CA LEU A 13 -0.36 -23.74 1.07
C LEU A 13 0.95 -24.18 1.74
N PHE A 14 1.77 -23.21 2.12
CA PHE A 14 2.99 -23.46 2.87
C PHE A 14 3.16 -22.41 3.97
N ALA A 15 3.88 -22.78 5.03
CA ALA A 15 4.24 -21.87 6.10
C ALA A 15 5.56 -22.31 6.73
N ASP A 16 6.35 -21.32 7.13
CA ASP A 16 7.48 -21.46 8.05
C ASP A 16 7.27 -20.48 9.22
N PRO A 17 6.60 -20.93 10.30
CA PRO A 17 6.33 -20.09 11.46
C PRO A 17 7.59 -19.57 12.14
N ALA A 18 8.72 -20.30 12.06
CA ALA A 18 9.98 -19.86 12.66
C ALA A 18 10.56 -18.64 11.93
N GLN A 19 10.30 -18.54 10.62
CA GLN A 19 10.67 -17.39 9.82
C GLN A 19 9.55 -16.34 9.66
N GLY A 20 8.38 -16.57 10.25
CA GLY A 20 7.20 -15.74 10.07
C GLY A 20 6.68 -15.75 8.63
N GLU A 21 6.96 -16.82 7.88
CA GLU A 21 6.61 -16.94 6.47
C GLU A 21 5.34 -17.78 6.28
N GLN A 22 4.52 -17.39 5.30
CA GLN A 22 3.40 -18.17 4.82
C GLN A 22 3.11 -17.83 3.36
N GLY A 23 2.41 -18.71 2.66
CA GLY A 23 2.14 -18.47 1.25
C GLY A 23 1.31 -19.55 0.57
N ILE A 24 1.17 -19.35 -0.73
CA ILE A 24 0.43 -20.24 -1.63
C ILE A 24 1.20 -20.42 -2.94
N GLN A 25 1.21 -21.65 -3.44
CA GLN A 25 1.61 -21.98 -4.79
C GLN A 25 0.37 -22.31 -5.62
N ILE A 26 0.16 -21.60 -6.72
CA ILE A 26 -1.03 -21.74 -7.57
C ILE A 26 -0.76 -21.19 -8.98
N HIS A 27 -1.17 -21.91 -10.03
CA HIS A 27 -1.05 -21.44 -11.43
C HIS A 27 0.36 -20.93 -11.81
N GLY A 28 1.41 -21.61 -11.36
CA GLY A 28 2.81 -21.22 -11.60
C GLY A 28 3.32 -20.06 -10.74
N TRP A 29 2.47 -19.46 -9.91
CA TRP A 29 2.85 -18.45 -8.94
C TRP A 29 3.25 -19.09 -7.61
N SER A 30 4.32 -18.58 -7.01
CA SER A 30 4.67 -18.72 -5.61
C SER A 30 4.48 -17.34 -4.96
N ILE A 31 3.46 -17.22 -4.12
CA ILE A 31 3.13 -15.97 -3.42
C ILE A 31 3.45 -16.17 -1.94
N LYS A 32 4.41 -15.40 -1.44
CA LYS A 32 4.91 -15.52 -0.07
C LYS A 32 4.77 -14.18 0.67
N THR A 33 4.45 -14.25 1.94
CA THR A 33 4.51 -13.13 2.87
C THR A 33 5.40 -13.49 4.04
N THR A 34 6.17 -12.51 4.53
CA THR A 34 6.99 -12.62 5.73
C THR A 34 6.53 -11.54 6.70
N LYS A 35 6.10 -11.94 7.90
CA LYS A 35 5.72 -11.04 8.99
C LYS A 35 6.68 -11.16 10.16
N ARG A 36 7.18 -10.02 10.60
CA ARG A 36 8.10 -9.87 11.73
C ARG A 36 7.63 -8.74 12.64
N PRO A 37 8.10 -8.72 13.90
CA PRO A 37 7.86 -7.60 14.81
C PRO A 37 8.42 -6.28 14.28
N ILE A 38 8.12 -5.19 15.00
CA ILE A 38 8.75 -3.88 14.81
C ILE A 38 10.28 -4.04 14.87
N SER A 39 10.98 -3.33 13.98
CA SER A 39 12.43 -3.37 13.88
C SER A 39 13.09 -2.99 15.20
N ASN A 40 14.07 -3.78 15.62
CA ASN A 40 14.95 -3.45 16.75
C ASN A 40 16.10 -2.51 16.32
N ALA A 41 16.89 -2.04 17.28
CA ALA A 41 17.97 -1.08 17.03
C ALA A 41 18.97 -1.54 15.95
N ALA A 42 19.39 -2.81 15.95
CA ALA A 42 20.33 -3.33 14.96
C ALA A 42 19.73 -3.38 13.55
N GLN A 43 18.43 -3.67 13.43
CA GLN A 43 17.71 -3.64 12.15
C GLN A 43 17.54 -2.21 11.65
N LEU A 44 17.26 -1.26 12.55
CA LEU A 44 17.17 0.16 12.20
C LEU A 44 18.53 0.70 11.72
N GLU A 45 19.62 0.40 12.42
CA GLU A 45 20.98 0.80 12.03
C GLU A 45 21.37 0.25 10.64
N ALA A 46 20.98 -1.00 10.34
CA ALA A 46 21.21 -1.60 9.03
C ALA A 46 20.45 -0.87 7.90
N ASP A 47 19.23 -0.42 8.17
CA ASP A 47 18.39 0.29 7.20
C ASP A 47 18.68 1.80 7.12
N GLU A 48 19.29 2.39 8.15
CA GLU A 48 19.56 3.83 8.27
C GLU A 48 20.41 4.36 7.11
N ALA A 49 21.36 3.56 6.63
CA ALA A 49 22.20 3.90 5.47
C ALA A 49 21.39 4.08 4.17
N HIS A 50 20.14 3.63 4.12
CA HIS A 50 19.31 3.60 2.92
C HIS A 50 18.18 4.64 2.93
N VAL A 51 17.94 5.32 4.05
CA VAL A 51 16.82 6.25 4.26
C VAL A 51 17.35 7.57 4.82
N ARG A 52 16.86 8.72 4.32
CA ARG A 52 17.33 10.06 4.75
C ARG A 52 16.39 10.75 5.74
N ILE A 53 15.39 10.05 6.21
CA ILE A 53 14.38 10.54 7.14
C ILE A 53 14.39 9.68 8.41
N PRO A 54 13.96 10.22 9.56
CA PRO A 54 13.78 9.43 10.78
C PRO A 54 12.80 8.28 10.55
N PHE A 55 12.99 7.14 11.21
CA PHE A 55 12.05 6.03 11.12
C PHE A 55 10.70 6.36 11.77
N PRO A 56 9.58 5.85 11.22
CA PRO A 56 8.28 5.85 11.88
C PRO A 56 8.32 5.16 13.24
N GLU A 57 7.40 5.51 14.14
CA GLU A 57 7.25 4.88 15.46
C GLU A 57 7.14 3.35 15.38
N MET A 58 6.39 2.83 14.41
CA MET A 58 6.25 1.41 14.15
C MET A 58 6.75 1.07 12.75
N TYR A 59 8.05 0.83 12.62
CA TYR A 59 8.67 0.38 11.37
C TYR A 59 8.85 -1.15 11.34
N PHE A 60 8.26 -1.82 10.35
CA PHE A 60 8.35 -3.28 10.19
C PHE A 60 9.33 -3.63 9.06
N GLY A 61 10.62 -3.32 9.23
CA GLY A 61 11.62 -3.39 8.15
C GLY A 61 11.77 -4.76 7.49
N GLN A 62 11.48 -5.83 8.23
CA GLN A 62 11.54 -7.20 7.72
C GLN A 62 10.21 -7.72 7.13
N ASN A 63 9.13 -6.93 7.18
CA ASN A 63 7.88 -7.29 6.53
C ASN A 63 8.04 -7.18 5.01
N ARG A 64 7.67 -8.25 4.32
CA ARG A 64 7.69 -8.29 2.86
C ARG A 64 6.65 -9.22 2.27
N CYS A 65 6.28 -8.96 1.02
CA CYS A 65 5.51 -9.88 0.18
C CYS A 65 6.26 -10.08 -1.13
N ASP A 66 6.42 -11.32 -1.56
CA ASP A 66 7.11 -11.69 -2.80
C ASP A 66 6.17 -12.54 -3.65
N LEU A 67 5.98 -12.13 -4.91
CA LEU A 67 5.22 -12.85 -5.92
C LEU A 67 6.20 -13.26 -7.01
N GLU A 68 6.40 -14.55 -7.17
CA GLU A 68 7.29 -15.10 -8.20
C GLU A 68 6.50 -16.04 -9.11
N HIS A 69 6.65 -15.92 -10.41
CA HIS A 69 6.04 -16.82 -11.39
C HIS A 69 7.11 -17.67 -12.08
N THR A 70 6.78 -18.90 -12.46
CA THR A 70 7.67 -19.79 -13.21
C THR A 70 8.18 -19.22 -14.54
N SER A 71 7.52 -18.19 -15.09
CA SER A 71 8.00 -17.44 -16.26
C SER A 71 9.15 -16.46 -15.96
N GLY A 72 9.59 -16.36 -14.70
CA GLY A 72 10.60 -15.40 -14.24
C GLY A 72 10.03 -14.05 -13.79
N ALA A 73 8.71 -13.87 -13.76
CA ALA A 73 8.12 -12.64 -13.25
C ALA A 73 8.28 -12.54 -11.74
N GLN A 74 8.70 -11.36 -11.25
CA GLN A 74 8.91 -11.11 -9.83
C GLN A 74 8.36 -9.74 -9.42
N ILE A 75 7.60 -9.69 -8.33
CA ILE A 75 7.10 -8.47 -7.72
C ILE A 75 7.28 -8.61 -6.21
N SER A 76 7.90 -7.61 -5.59
CA SER A 76 8.13 -7.57 -4.15
C SER A 76 7.55 -6.30 -3.54
N PHE A 77 7.12 -6.37 -2.29
CA PHE A 77 6.68 -5.23 -1.49
C PHE A 77 7.46 -5.24 -0.20
N THR A 78 8.21 -4.18 0.09
CA THR A 78 9.06 -4.11 1.29
C THR A 78 8.83 -2.81 2.05
N ALA A 79 8.93 -2.86 3.39
CA ALA A 79 8.81 -1.67 4.22
C ALA A 79 9.91 -0.64 3.94
N LEU A 80 11.15 -1.11 3.73
CA LEU A 80 12.29 -0.26 3.40
C LEU A 80 12.04 0.55 2.12
N ASN A 81 11.67 -0.09 1.01
CA ASN A 81 11.45 0.64 -0.24
C ASN A 81 10.19 1.50 -0.20
N ALA A 82 9.19 1.13 0.60
CA ALA A 82 8.06 2.01 0.88
C ALA A 82 8.52 3.30 1.59
N LEU A 83 9.41 3.19 2.58
CA LEU A 83 9.95 4.34 3.32
C LEU A 83 10.91 5.18 2.46
N ARG A 84 11.72 4.55 1.59
CA ARG A 84 12.56 5.24 0.60
C ARG A 84 11.77 6.03 -0.44
N GLY A 85 10.50 5.67 -0.65
CA GLY A 85 9.59 6.40 -1.53
C GLY A 85 8.99 7.68 -0.92
N VAL A 86 9.36 8.02 0.32
CA VAL A 86 8.98 9.27 0.97
C VAL A 86 9.86 10.41 0.47
N ASP A 87 9.24 11.57 0.21
CA ASP A 87 9.95 12.77 -0.24
C ASP A 87 10.89 13.29 0.87
N ASP A 88 12.19 13.26 0.61
CA ASP A 88 13.26 13.76 1.49
C ASP A 88 13.68 15.20 1.14
N ASN A 89 12.85 15.93 0.38
CA ASN A 89 13.10 17.31 0.03
C ASN A 89 12.69 18.27 1.18
N PRO A 90 13.60 19.11 1.70
CA PRO A 90 13.28 20.10 2.73
C PRO A 90 12.19 21.11 2.34
N ASN A 91 11.99 21.33 1.04
CA ASN A 91 10.95 22.23 0.53
C ASN A 91 9.55 21.62 0.59
N ALA A 92 9.41 20.29 0.64
CA ALA A 92 8.11 19.63 0.82
C ALA A 92 7.46 20.00 2.16
N ALA A 93 8.29 20.13 3.20
CA ALA A 93 7.86 20.54 4.54
C ALA A 93 7.22 21.95 4.56
N GLN A 94 7.72 22.88 3.73
CA GLN A 94 7.20 24.25 3.68
C GLN A 94 5.80 24.32 3.07
N LEU A 95 5.52 23.50 2.04
CA LEU A 95 4.20 23.46 1.41
C LEU A 95 3.13 22.96 2.38
N LEU A 96 3.43 21.89 3.13
CA LEU A 96 2.53 21.35 4.14
C LEU A 96 2.34 22.33 5.32
N GLN A 97 3.41 22.97 5.78
CA GLN A 97 3.35 23.97 6.85
C GLN A 97 2.41 25.12 6.48
N VAL A 98 2.44 25.61 5.24
CA VAL A 98 1.55 26.67 4.77
C VAL A 98 0.09 26.22 4.73
N SER A 99 -0.20 24.99 4.26
CA SER A 99 -1.57 24.45 4.24
C SER A 99 -2.12 24.21 5.65
N CYS A 100 -1.32 23.66 6.56
CA CYS A 100 -1.71 23.42 7.96
C CYS A 100 -1.90 24.75 8.72
N ALA A 101 -0.99 25.71 8.55
CA ALA A 101 -1.09 27.02 9.19
C ALA A 101 -2.33 27.80 8.75
N GLN A 102 -2.73 27.71 7.47
CA GLN A 102 -3.96 28.33 6.98
C GLN A 102 -5.23 27.66 7.53
N ALA A 103 -5.23 26.34 7.69
CA ALA A 103 -6.34 25.61 8.31
C ALA A 103 -6.47 25.91 9.80
N TRP A 104 -5.35 25.96 10.53
CA TRP A 104 -5.33 26.23 11.97
C TRP A 104 -5.54 27.70 12.32
N ALA A 105 -5.14 28.64 11.46
CA ALA A 105 -5.49 30.06 11.60
C ALA A 105 -7.02 30.30 11.54
N LYS A 106 -7.77 29.42 10.87
CA LYS A 106 -9.24 29.44 10.81
C LYS A 106 -9.90 28.72 11.99
N SER A 107 -9.15 27.93 12.77
CA SER A 107 -9.63 27.07 13.87
C SER A 107 -9.17 27.58 15.25
N ARG A 108 -9.15 28.89 15.45
CA ARG A 108 -8.63 29.58 16.64
C ARG A 108 -9.47 29.38 17.90
N ASP A 109 -9.51 28.17 18.44
CA ASP A 109 -9.90 27.99 19.84
C ASP A 109 -9.07 26.98 20.66
N GLN A 110 -8.24 26.07 20.11
CA GLN A 110 -7.53 25.10 20.99
C GLN A 110 -6.08 24.65 20.66
N ALA A 111 -5.48 24.95 19.51
CA ALA A 111 -4.22 24.28 19.10
C ALA A 111 -2.96 25.18 19.15
N GLY A 112 -2.71 25.86 20.27
CA GLY A 112 -1.62 26.84 20.40
C GLY A 112 -0.20 26.31 20.61
N SER A 113 0.02 25.01 20.79
CA SER A 113 1.32 24.48 21.26
C SER A 113 2.14 23.70 20.21
N ALA A 114 1.50 23.03 19.24
CA ALA A 114 2.21 22.20 18.27
C ALA A 114 3.00 23.01 17.21
N ILE A 115 2.56 24.24 16.89
CA ILE A 115 3.18 25.10 15.88
C ILE A 115 4.42 25.86 16.37
N SER A 116 4.55 26.15 17.67
CA SER A 116 5.72 26.91 18.15
C SER A 116 7.04 26.14 18.00
N VAL A 117 6.98 24.83 17.78
CA VAL A 117 8.14 23.97 17.47
C VAL A 117 8.51 23.98 15.98
N ILE A 118 7.65 24.50 15.10
CA ILE A 118 7.80 24.48 13.62
C ILE A 118 8.44 25.79 13.09
N ARG A 119 8.77 26.76 13.95
CA ARG A 119 9.43 28.02 13.54
C ARG A 119 10.91 28.00 13.91
N GLY A 120 11.77 27.43 13.07
CA GLY A 120 13.20 27.75 13.16
C GLY A 120 14.20 26.77 12.55
N ILE A 121 13.81 25.54 12.22
CA ILE A 121 14.74 24.56 11.64
C ILE A 121 14.12 24.04 10.35
N ALA A 122 14.78 24.27 9.21
CA ALA A 122 14.43 23.63 7.94
C ALA A 122 14.57 22.11 8.15
N LYS A 123 13.43 21.44 8.33
CA LYS A 123 13.42 20.00 8.55
C LYS A 123 13.64 19.30 7.20
N PRO A 124 14.34 18.14 7.17
CA PRO A 124 14.72 17.52 5.90
C PRO A 124 13.54 16.94 5.11
N TYR A 125 12.36 16.79 5.71
CA TYR A 125 11.15 16.24 5.07
C TYR A 125 9.87 16.75 5.76
N ASP A 126 8.69 16.39 5.24
CA ASP A 126 7.38 16.93 5.63
C ASP A 126 6.69 16.25 6.83
N TRP A 127 7.31 15.25 7.47
CA TRP A 127 6.80 14.52 8.66
C TRP A 127 5.58 13.64 8.43
N THR A 128 5.07 13.55 7.21
CA THR A 128 3.84 12.78 6.94
C THR A 128 4.10 11.34 6.54
N TYR A 129 5.36 10.99 6.29
CA TYR A 129 5.75 9.70 5.71
C TYR A 129 5.02 9.38 4.41
N THR A 130 4.54 10.40 3.67
CA THR A 130 3.82 10.18 2.42
C THR A 130 4.70 9.48 1.41
N THR A 131 4.30 8.26 1.04
CA THR A 131 4.96 7.49 -0.01
C THR A 131 4.09 7.30 -1.24
N TYR A 132 4.71 7.43 -2.40
CA TYR A 132 4.14 7.07 -3.68
C TYR A 132 4.66 5.72 -4.19
N TYR A 133 5.34 4.97 -3.32
CA TYR A 133 5.81 3.62 -3.58
C TYR A 133 4.69 2.75 -4.17
N ALA A 134 5.06 1.98 -5.18
CA ALA A 134 4.13 1.20 -5.97
C ALA A 134 4.54 -0.27 -6.06
N GLY A 135 5.44 -0.75 -5.19
CA GLY A 135 6.04 -2.09 -5.28
C GLY A 135 7.38 -2.10 -6.03
N ASP A 136 8.21 -3.07 -5.67
CA ASP A 136 9.50 -3.37 -6.30
C ASP A 136 9.29 -4.41 -7.39
N GLY A 137 9.46 -4.01 -8.63
CA GLY A 137 9.28 -4.91 -9.77
C GLY A 137 9.33 -4.10 -11.05
N CYS A 138 10.20 -4.49 -11.98
CA CYS A 138 10.35 -3.76 -13.23
C CYS A 138 9.29 -4.25 -14.22
N VAL A 139 8.24 -3.47 -14.45
CA VAL A 139 7.36 -3.68 -15.61
C VAL A 139 8.06 -3.11 -16.85
N VAL A 140 9.05 -3.84 -17.37
CA VAL A 140 9.58 -3.57 -18.72
C VAL A 140 8.78 -4.39 -19.72
N PRO A 141 8.17 -3.78 -20.76
CA PRO A 141 7.63 -4.54 -21.87
C PRO A 141 8.79 -5.26 -22.56
N VAL A 142 8.80 -6.59 -22.51
CA VAL A 142 9.74 -7.39 -23.31
C VAL A 142 9.43 -7.13 -24.78
N ARG A 143 10.34 -6.45 -25.48
CA ARG A 143 10.36 -6.48 -26.94
C ARG A 143 10.79 -7.87 -27.34
N VAL A 144 9.91 -8.58 -28.06
CA VAL A 144 10.22 -9.91 -28.60
C VAL A 144 11.48 -9.79 -29.46
N GLY A 145 12.57 -10.43 -29.04
CA GLY A 145 13.81 -10.53 -29.85
C GLY A 145 15.11 -10.05 -29.19
N GLU A 146 15.10 -9.49 -27.98
CA GLU A 146 16.33 -9.01 -27.31
C GLU A 146 16.74 -9.94 -26.15
N PHE A 147 17.92 -10.55 -26.24
CA PHE A 147 18.52 -11.34 -25.17
C PHE A 147 19.24 -10.41 -24.18
N VAL A 148 18.95 -10.54 -22.88
CA VAL A 148 19.71 -9.85 -21.82
C VAL A 148 20.63 -10.88 -21.16
N GLU A 149 21.94 -10.69 -21.30
CA GLU A 149 22.94 -11.47 -20.55
C GLU A 149 22.87 -11.11 -19.06
N VAL A 150 22.75 -12.14 -18.22
CA VAL A 150 22.69 -12.01 -16.77
C VAL A 150 24.12 -11.80 -16.23
N GLY A 151 24.54 -10.54 -16.16
CA GLY A 151 25.81 -10.13 -15.54
C GLY A 151 25.65 -9.70 -14.08
N THR A 152 26.54 -10.17 -13.22
CA THR A 152 26.66 -9.78 -11.81
C THR A 152 27.06 -8.31 -11.66
N SER A 153 26.13 -7.41 -11.29
CA SER A 153 26.48 -6.11 -10.73
C SER A 153 25.41 -5.58 -9.77
N THR A 154 25.87 -4.79 -8.80
CA THR A 154 25.18 -4.22 -7.63
C THR A 154 24.27 -3.03 -7.98
N SER A 155 23.61 -3.08 -9.13
CA SER A 155 22.60 -2.10 -9.59
C SER A 155 21.19 -2.73 -9.50
N PRO A 156 20.09 -1.94 -9.47
CA PRO A 156 18.74 -2.49 -9.34
C PRO A 156 18.50 -3.52 -10.45
N LYS A 157 18.43 -4.79 -10.06
CA LYS A 157 18.22 -5.91 -11.00
C LYS A 157 16.90 -5.66 -11.73
N THR A 158 17.01 -5.33 -13.01
CA THR A 158 15.88 -5.16 -13.91
C THR A 158 15.53 -6.54 -14.45
N TYR A 159 14.42 -7.10 -13.99
CA TYR A 159 13.94 -8.39 -14.47
C TYR A 159 12.92 -8.17 -15.59
N PRO A 160 13.14 -8.75 -16.79
CA PRO A 160 12.14 -8.72 -17.85
C PRO A 160 10.88 -9.47 -17.40
N LEU A 161 9.78 -8.76 -17.17
CA LEU A 161 8.47 -9.39 -17.04
C LEU A 161 8.02 -9.82 -18.45
N PRO A 162 7.66 -11.09 -18.69
CA PRO A 162 7.06 -11.50 -19.97
C PRO A 162 5.63 -10.96 -20.15
N PHE A 163 5.11 -10.20 -19.18
CA PHE A 163 3.77 -9.65 -19.22
C PHE A 163 3.74 -8.32 -19.97
N GLN A 164 2.80 -8.19 -20.90
CA GLN A 164 2.58 -6.92 -21.59
C GLN A 164 2.05 -5.88 -20.61
N SER A 165 2.60 -4.66 -20.65
CA SER A 165 2.04 -3.52 -19.92
C SER A 165 0.59 -3.33 -20.37
N ALA A 166 -0.35 -3.35 -19.42
CA ALA A 166 -1.76 -3.13 -19.66
C ALA A 166 -2.00 -1.80 -20.40
N ASN A 167 -2.84 -1.81 -21.45
CA ASN A 167 -3.29 -0.59 -22.10
C ASN A 167 -4.29 0.13 -21.18
N PRO A 168 -4.00 1.36 -20.68
CA PRO A 168 -4.88 2.04 -19.72
C PRO A 168 -6.31 2.28 -20.20
N GLU A 169 -6.53 2.37 -21.51
CA GLU A 169 -7.86 2.62 -22.10
C GLU A 169 -8.67 1.34 -22.30
N LYS A 170 -8.01 0.17 -22.39
CA LYS A 170 -8.66 -1.12 -22.73
C LYS A 170 -8.58 -2.15 -21.61
N ASP A 171 -7.47 -2.19 -20.91
CA ASP A 171 -7.16 -3.16 -19.87
C ASP A 171 -7.41 -2.52 -18.50
N ARG A 172 -8.69 -2.44 -18.11
CA ARG A 172 -9.10 -1.96 -16.78
C ARG A 172 -9.25 -3.12 -15.81
N LEU A 173 -9.13 -2.83 -14.52
CA LEU A 173 -9.44 -3.78 -13.46
C LEU A 173 -10.86 -4.33 -13.68
N ASP A 174 -10.99 -5.65 -13.82
CA ASP A 174 -12.29 -6.30 -13.98
C ASP A 174 -13.06 -6.23 -12.65
N THR A 175 -13.82 -5.15 -12.47
CA THR A 175 -14.59 -4.90 -11.26
C THR A 175 -15.69 -5.93 -11.06
N GLU A 176 -16.21 -6.56 -12.11
CA GLU A 176 -17.25 -7.57 -11.99
C GLU A 176 -16.67 -8.88 -11.44
N LEU A 177 -15.47 -9.26 -11.87
CA LEU A 177 -14.76 -10.39 -11.28
C LEU A 177 -14.44 -10.14 -9.79
N LEU A 178 -14.06 -8.92 -9.42
CA LEU A 178 -13.77 -8.57 -8.03
C LEU A 178 -15.02 -8.47 -7.12
N LYS A 179 -16.20 -8.25 -7.70
CA LYS A 179 -17.48 -8.28 -6.97
C LYS A 179 -18.00 -9.70 -6.75
N ARG A 180 -17.52 -10.68 -7.53
CA ARG A 180 -17.90 -12.08 -7.38
C ARG A 180 -17.44 -12.60 -6.02
N ARG A 181 -18.31 -13.36 -5.35
CA ARG A 181 -18.01 -13.97 -4.05
C ARG A 181 -17.27 -15.29 -4.24
N ASP A 182 -16.05 -15.21 -4.76
CA ASP A 182 -15.16 -16.36 -4.84
C ASP A 182 -14.59 -16.71 -3.45
N PRO A 183 -14.37 -18.00 -3.15
CA PRO A 183 -13.68 -18.38 -1.94
C PRO A 183 -12.25 -17.84 -1.96
N ILE A 184 -11.80 -17.31 -0.84
CA ILE A 184 -10.41 -16.87 -0.68
C ILE A 184 -9.58 -18.10 -0.31
N LEU A 185 -8.65 -18.48 -1.18
CA LEU A 185 -7.74 -19.60 -0.96
C LEU A 185 -6.58 -19.18 -0.05
N PHE A 186 -6.12 -17.94 -0.19
CA PHE A 186 -5.09 -17.37 0.67
C PHE A 186 -5.35 -15.87 0.86
N TYR A 187 -5.23 -15.43 2.12
CA TYR A 187 -5.32 -14.04 2.50
C TYR A 187 -4.13 -13.70 3.38
N ASP A 188 -3.54 -12.54 3.13
CA ASP A 188 -2.67 -11.97 4.14
C ASP A 188 -2.66 -10.44 4.12
N GLN A 189 -2.26 -9.86 5.25
CA GLN A 189 -2.12 -8.42 5.42
C GLN A 189 -0.81 -8.10 6.15
N LEU A 190 -0.03 -7.21 5.55
CA LEU A 190 1.26 -6.75 6.06
C LEU A 190 1.16 -5.26 6.42
N LEU A 191 1.53 -4.90 7.63
CA LEU A 191 1.81 -3.52 7.98
C LEU A 191 3.28 -3.25 7.63
N LEU A 192 3.56 -2.22 6.84
CA LEU A 192 4.92 -1.86 6.44
C LEU A 192 5.51 -0.86 7.42
N TYR A 193 4.78 0.21 7.68
CA TYR A 193 5.05 1.11 8.79
C TYR A 193 3.79 1.86 9.22
N GLU A 194 3.83 2.38 10.44
CA GLU A 194 2.81 3.23 11.03
C GLU A 194 3.46 4.31 11.92
N ASP A 195 2.85 5.50 11.94
CA ASP A 195 3.23 6.63 12.77
C ASP A 195 2.00 7.43 13.21
N GLU A 196 1.92 7.82 14.47
CA GLU A 196 0.81 8.60 15.03
C GLU A 196 0.99 10.13 14.87
N LEU A 197 2.07 10.55 14.19
CA LEU A 197 2.40 11.95 13.92
C LEU A 197 2.47 12.80 15.20
N ALA A 198 3.00 12.23 16.28
CA ALA A 198 2.98 12.81 17.63
C ALA A 198 1.58 13.21 18.10
N ASP A 199 0.64 12.25 18.04
CA ASP A 199 -0.78 12.41 18.41
C ASP A 199 -1.56 13.44 17.56
N HIS A 200 -1.06 13.78 16.37
CA HIS A 200 -1.70 14.74 15.45
C HIS A 200 -2.27 14.10 14.18
N GLY A 201 -2.30 12.78 14.13
CA GLY A 201 -2.88 12.08 12.99
C GLY A 201 -2.53 10.61 12.94
N ALA A 202 -2.41 10.10 11.73
CA ALA A 202 -1.93 8.75 11.45
C ALA A 202 -1.35 8.70 10.04
N ALA A 203 -0.17 8.09 9.89
CA ALA A 203 0.41 7.71 8.62
C ALA A 203 0.62 6.19 8.62
N ILE A 204 -0.07 5.48 7.73
CA ILE A 204 -0.12 4.01 7.71
C ILE A 204 0.20 3.52 6.30
N SER A 205 1.27 2.75 6.15
CA SER A 205 1.59 2.03 4.92
C SER A 205 1.37 0.54 5.12
N SER A 206 0.50 -0.07 4.32
CA SER A 206 0.11 -1.47 4.46
C SER A 206 -0.12 -2.14 3.11
N MET A 207 -0.07 -3.46 3.09
CA MET A 207 -0.41 -4.29 1.95
C MET A 207 -1.48 -5.31 2.35
N ARG A 208 -2.45 -5.55 1.46
CA ARG A 208 -3.43 -6.63 1.57
C ARG A 208 -3.39 -7.51 0.32
N LEU A 209 -3.36 -8.83 0.52
CA LEU A 209 -3.24 -9.83 -0.51
C LEU A 209 -4.44 -10.76 -0.43
N ARG A 210 -5.06 -11.03 -1.57
CA ARG A 210 -6.14 -12.00 -1.74
C ARG A 210 -5.85 -12.88 -2.94
N VAL A 211 -5.89 -14.18 -2.75
CA VAL A 211 -5.76 -15.18 -3.81
C VAL A 211 -7.04 -15.98 -3.87
N MET A 212 -7.68 -15.96 -5.04
CA MET A 212 -8.91 -16.67 -5.37
C MET A 212 -8.61 -17.76 -6.40
N PRO A 213 -9.54 -18.69 -6.65
CA PRO A 213 -9.38 -19.73 -7.68
C PRO A 213 -8.95 -19.20 -9.06
N SER A 214 -9.44 -18.03 -9.47
CA SER A 214 -9.23 -17.51 -10.84
C SER A 214 -8.27 -16.32 -10.95
N CYS A 215 -7.87 -15.72 -9.84
CA CYS A 215 -7.04 -14.51 -9.85
C CYS A 215 -6.41 -14.24 -8.48
N PHE A 216 -5.45 -13.32 -8.45
CA PHE A 216 -5.03 -12.65 -7.22
C PHE A 216 -5.22 -11.14 -7.32
N LEU A 217 -5.35 -10.51 -6.17
CA LEU A 217 -5.37 -9.06 -5.97
C LEU A 217 -4.42 -8.69 -4.83
N VAL A 218 -3.48 -7.79 -5.11
CA VAL A 218 -2.67 -7.10 -4.10
C VAL A 218 -3.11 -5.65 -4.05
N LEU A 219 -3.33 -5.12 -2.84
CA LEU A 219 -3.59 -3.72 -2.58
C LEU A 219 -2.50 -3.19 -1.65
N LEU A 220 -1.57 -2.43 -2.21
CA LEU A 220 -0.65 -1.59 -1.46
C LEU A 220 -1.35 -0.26 -1.17
N SER A 221 -1.41 0.14 0.08
CA SER A 221 -2.18 1.30 0.54
C SER A 221 -1.36 2.11 1.52
N PHE A 222 -1.16 3.38 1.20
CA PHE A 222 -0.74 4.40 2.14
C PHE A 222 -1.94 5.28 2.51
N PHE A 223 -2.20 5.42 3.80
CA PHE A 223 -3.25 6.25 4.37
C PHE A 223 -2.61 7.31 5.26
N LEU A 224 -2.98 8.57 5.04
CA LEU A 224 -2.59 9.70 5.86
C LEU A 224 -3.83 10.43 6.33
N ARG A 225 -3.87 10.70 7.63
CA ARG A 225 -4.80 11.64 8.26
C ARG A 225 -3.96 12.63 9.05
N ILE A 226 -4.18 13.91 8.82
CA ILE A 226 -3.70 14.98 9.71
C ILE A 226 -4.94 15.58 10.35
N ASP A 227 -5.02 15.53 11.67
CA ASP A 227 -6.23 15.86 12.41
C ASP A 227 -6.67 17.30 12.14
N HIS A 228 -7.95 17.43 11.80
CA HIS A 228 -8.59 18.71 11.41
C HIS A 228 -7.99 19.40 10.18
N VAL A 229 -7.07 18.77 9.44
CA VAL A 229 -6.44 19.35 8.25
C VAL A 229 -6.86 18.61 6.99
N MET A 230 -6.44 17.36 6.81
CA MET A 230 -6.60 16.66 5.53
C MET A 230 -6.52 15.13 5.66
N PHE A 231 -6.97 14.48 4.60
CA PHE A 231 -6.81 13.06 4.34
C PHE A 231 -6.10 12.86 3.01
N ARG A 232 -5.21 11.87 2.94
CA ARG A 232 -4.58 11.39 1.70
C ARG A 232 -4.59 9.88 1.68
N ILE A 233 -4.95 9.31 0.54
CA ILE A 233 -4.97 7.88 0.29
C ILE A 233 -4.25 7.62 -1.02
N VAL A 234 -3.15 6.88 -0.96
CA VAL A 234 -2.40 6.41 -2.13
C VAL A 234 -2.54 4.89 -2.18
N GLU A 235 -3.23 4.39 -3.19
CA GLU A 235 -3.46 2.95 -3.36
C GLU A 235 -2.88 2.48 -4.69
N THR A 236 -2.12 1.39 -4.68
CA THR A 236 -1.68 0.67 -5.87
C THR A 236 -2.28 -0.73 -5.84
N ARG A 237 -3.07 -1.07 -6.85
CA ARG A 237 -3.70 -2.37 -7.04
C ARG A 237 -2.94 -3.16 -8.08
N TYR A 238 -2.53 -4.37 -7.73
CA TYR A 238 -2.03 -5.38 -8.67
C TYR A 238 -3.08 -6.45 -8.82
N PHE A 239 -3.50 -6.71 -10.05
CA PHE A 239 -4.47 -7.73 -10.37
C PHE A 239 -3.97 -8.60 -11.52
N HIS A 240 -4.13 -9.90 -11.35
CA HIS A 240 -3.80 -10.86 -12.37
C HIS A 240 -4.85 -11.97 -12.37
N LYS A 241 -5.45 -12.18 -13.54
CA LYS A 241 -6.32 -13.31 -13.80
C LYS A 241 -5.47 -14.47 -14.33
N PHE A 242 -5.57 -15.61 -13.68
CA PHE A 242 -4.79 -16.78 -14.03
C PHE A 242 -5.11 -17.25 -15.45
N GLY A 243 -4.07 -17.71 -16.16
CA GLY A 243 -4.17 -18.09 -17.57
C GLY A 243 -4.02 -16.93 -18.55
N GLU A 244 -4.01 -15.68 -18.09
CA GLU A 244 -3.71 -14.52 -18.94
C GLU A 244 -2.21 -14.16 -18.88
N SER A 245 -1.68 -13.55 -19.93
CA SER A 245 -0.29 -13.05 -19.98
C SER A 245 -0.17 -11.58 -19.57
N LYS A 246 -1.16 -11.07 -18.83
CA LYS A 246 -1.23 -9.67 -18.42
C LYS A 246 -1.34 -9.55 -16.92
N LEU A 247 -0.66 -8.55 -16.37
CA LEU A 247 -0.81 -8.11 -15.00
C LEU A 247 -1.19 -6.64 -15.02
N ILE A 248 -2.29 -6.31 -14.35
CA ILE A 248 -2.83 -4.95 -14.29
C ILE A 248 -2.28 -4.30 -13.03
N ARG A 249 -1.66 -3.12 -13.18
CA ARG A 249 -1.26 -2.26 -12.07
C ARG A 249 -1.99 -0.93 -12.18
N GLU A 250 -2.90 -0.65 -11.25
CA GLU A 250 -3.66 0.60 -11.20
C GLU A 250 -3.28 1.38 -9.94
N LYS A 251 -2.94 2.66 -10.09
CA LYS A 251 -2.62 3.54 -8.98
C LYS A 251 -3.66 4.66 -8.87
N THR A 252 -4.17 4.86 -7.67
CA THR A 252 -5.13 5.92 -7.35
C THR A 252 -4.60 6.76 -6.20
N VAL A 253 -4.62 8.07 -6.38
CA VAL A 253 -4.30 9.06 -5.33
C VAL A 253 -5.57 9.85 -5.07
N ARG A 254 -5.97 9.94 -3.80
CA ARG A 254 -7.13 10.70 -3.36
C ARG A 254 -6.73 11.59 -2.22
N GLU A 255 -7.08 12.86 -2.30
CA GLU A 255 -6.83 13.84 -1.25
C GLU A 255 -8.10 14.66 -1.02
N ALA A 256 -8.36 14.99 0.24
CA ALA A 256 -9.44 15.88 0.61
C ALA A 256 -9.08 16.63 1.89
N ASP A 257 -9.54 17.87 2.00
CA ASP A 257 -9.48 18.61 3.25
C ASP A 257 -10.51 18.07 4.26
N TYR A 258 -10.21 18.22 5.54
CA TYR A 258 -11.07 17.73 6.61
C TYR A 258 -12.49 18.32 6.53
N ALA A 259 -12.61 19.59 6.16
CA ALA A 259 -13.89 20.28 6.09
C ALA A 259 -14.83 19.67 5.04
N SER A 260 -14.34 19.37 3.83
CA SER A 260 -15.16 18.75 2.79
C SER A 260 -15.63 17.35 3.18
N VAL A 261 -14.74 16.53 3.77
CA VAL A 261 -15.12 15.18 4.23
C VAL A 261 -16.18 15.26 5.33
N ARG A 262 -16.02 16.18 6.30
CA ARG A 262 -17.01 16.40 7.36
C ARG A 262 -18.38 16.79 6.83
N GLN A 263 -18.44 17.67 5.83
CA GLN A 263 -19.70 18.09 5.20
C GLN A 263 -20.44 16.90 4.57
N VAL A 264 -19.72 16.08 3.79
CA VAL A 264 -20.29 14.89 3.14
C VAL A 264 -20.83 13.89 4.17
N THR A 265 -20.08 13.62 5.24
CA THR A 265 -20.53 12.70 6.30
C THR A 265 -21.77 13.21 7.03
N THR A 266 -21.85 14.51 7.30
CA THR A 266 -23.02 15.13 7.97
C THR A 266 -24.26 15.04 7.09
N LEU A 267 -24.12 15.24 5.78
CA LEU A 267 -25.21 15.11 4.81
C LEU A 267 -25.71 13.66 4.70
N HIS A 268 -24.82 12.67 4.66
CA HIS A 268 -25.20 11.25 4.66
C HIS A 268 -25.92 10.82 5.94
N HIS A 269 -25.49 11.32 7.10
CA HIS A 269 -26.17 11.05 8.37
C HIS A 269 -27.56 11.69 8.42
N THR A 270 -27.74 12.87 7.82
CA THR A 270 -29.05 13.55 7.78
C THR A 270 -30.03 12.89 6.79
N GLN A 271 -29.53 12.25 5.73
CA GLN A 271 -30.36 11.51 4.76
C GLN A 271 -30.75 10.09 5.22
N GLN A 272 -29.99 9.48 6.12
CA GLN A 272 -30.43 8.31 6.88
C GLN A 272 -31.20 8.79 8.11
N GLY A 273 -32.46 9.21 7.90
CA GLY A 273 -33.32 9.73 8.97
C GLY A 273 -33.36 8.82 10.21
N PRO A 274 -33.68 9.37 11.40
CA PRO A 274 -33.61 8.63 12.66
C PRO A 274 -34.44 7.36 12.54
N HIS A 275 -33.79 6.21 12.76
CA HIS A 275 -34.46 4.93 12.84
C HIS A 275 -35.49 5.06 13.97
N LEU A 276 -36.77 5.13 13.60
CA LEU A 276 -37.91 5.21 14.51
C LEU A 276 -37.72 4.17 15.62
N SER A 277 -37.36 4.64 16.81
CA SER A 277 -37.67 3.94 18.05
C SER A 277 -39.18 3.89 18.11
N ARG A 278 -39.75 2.73 17.74
CA ARG A 278 -41.15 2.43 17.97
C ARG A 278 -41.40 2.52 19.47
N ASP A 279 -42.12 3.55 19.87
CA ASP A 279 -43.03 3.43 21.00
C ASP A 279 -43.92 2.22 20.78
N ARG A 280 -43.97 1.32 21.76
CA ARG A 280 -45.21 0.68 22.21
C ARG A 280 -45.01 -0.10 23.51
N ALA A 281 -45.78 0.37 24.50
CA ALA A 281 -46.36 -0.28 25.67
C ALA A 281 -45.42 -0.65 26.82
#